data_AF-W7BCG1-F1
#
_entry.id   AF-W7BCG1-F1
#
_cell.length_a   1.000
_cell.length_b   1.000
_cell.length_c   1.000
_cell.angle_alpha   90.00
_cell.angle_beta   90.00
_cell.angle_gamma   90.00
#
_symmetry.space_group_name_H-M   'P 1'
#
loop_
_entity.id
_entity.type
_entity.pdbx_description
1 polymer ?
#
loop_
_entity_poly.entity_id
_entity_poly.type
_entity_poly.pdbx_seq_one_letter_code
_entity_poly.pdbx_strand_id
1 'polypeptide(L)'
;MAIEKGQTSGNATSYTVSNADKLSLEISASGGDTWIGVSTAAGANIYNGIVKDGSSSDEIDAKDNKTVSIVVGNAPVTTVKVNGEKIELAPTLVKQVLTIKLDESGNDSSSDSDSSSANDSESAQ
;
A
#
# COMPACT_ATOMS: atom_id res chain seq x y z
N MET A 1 -6.48 12.03 7.45
CA MET A 1 -6.52 11.02 6.37
C MET A 1 -7.82 11.09 5.61
N ALA A 2 -7.75 11.03 4.28
CA ALA A 2 -8.89 10.86 3.39
C ALA A 2 -8.54 9.81 2.34
N ILE A 3 -9.46 8.88 2.06
CA ILE A 3 -9.29 7.87 1.00
C ILE A 3 -10.28 8.17 -0.13
N GLU A 4 -9.76 8.53 -1.29
CA GLU A 4 -10.56 8.75 -2.49
C GLU A 4 -10.44 7.55 -3.43
N LYS A 5 -11.59 7.01 -3.83
CA LYS A 5 -11.67 5.99 -4.88
C LYS A 5 -11.44 6.64 -6.23
N GLY A 6 -10.41 6.20 -6.92
CA GLY A 6 -10.07 6.60 -8.27
C GLY A 6 -10.79 5.76 -9.33
N GLN A 7 -10.06 5.48 -10.41
CA GLN A 7 -10.59 4.74 -11.55
C GLN A 7 -10.64 3.24 -11.26
N THR A 8 -11.71 2.60 -11.73
CA THR A 8 -11.83 1.13 -11.78
C THR A 8 -11.72 0.68 -13.23
N SER A 9 -10.78 -0.22 -13.51
CA SER A 9 -10.57 -0.82 -14.83
C SER A 9 -10.64 -2.34 -14.70
N GLY A 10 -11.75 -2.92 -15.18
CA GLY A 10 -12.02 -4.35 -15.08
C GLY A 10 -12.01 -4.81 -13.61
N ASN A 11 -10.97 -5.54 -13.23
CA ASN A 11 -10.78 -6.05 -11.87
C ASN A 11 -9.74 -5.26 -11.05
N ALA A 12 -9.23 -4.15 -11.57
CA ALA A 12 -8.31 -3.27 -10.86
C ALA A 12 -9.00 -1.98 -10.43
N THR A 13 -8.84 -1.56 -9.18
CA THR A 13 -9.36 -0.29 -8.66
C THR A 13 -8.23 0.51 -8.02
N SER A 14 -8.17 1.79 -8.33
CA SER A 14 -7.18 2.70 -7.74
C SER A 14 -7.79 3.50 -6.59
N TYR A 15 -6.99 3.76 -5.55
CA TYR A 15 -7.33 4.58 -4.39
C TYR A 15 -6.18 5.55 -4.13
N THR A 16 -6.53 6.78 -3.76
CA THR A 16 -5.59 7.82 -3.34
C THR A 16 -5.82 8.09 -1.87
N VAL A 17 -4.77 7.98 -1.07
CA VAL A 17 -4.80 8.27 0.37
C VAL A 17 -4.05 9.58 0.57
N SER A 18 -4.75 10.62 1.01
CA SER A 18 -4.16 11.92 1.33
C SER A 18 -4.12 12.12 2.83
N ASN A 19 -3.17 12.94 3.31
CA ASN A 19 -3.06 13.34 4.72
C ASN A 19 -2.87 12.11 5.64
N ALA A 20 -1.91 11.26 5.26
CA ALA A 20 -1.44 10.10 6.00
C ALA A 20 0.09 10.00 5.89
N ASP A 21 0.76 9.73 7.01
CA ASP A 21 2.22 9.63 7.08
C ASP A 21 2.76 8.24 6.71
N LYS A 22 1.90 7.22 6.81
CA LYS A 22 2.26 5.81 6.56
C LYS A 22 1.09 5.05 5.96
N LEU A 23 1.38 3.91 5.32
CA LEU A 23 0.39 2.94 4.88
C LEU A 23 0.49 1.68 5.75
N SER A 24 -0.58 1.40 6.49
CA SER A 24 -0.83 0.13 7.17
C SER A 24 -2.02 -0.55 6.49
N LEU A 25 -1.96 -1.87 6.30
CA LEU A 25 -3.09 -2.64 5.78
C LEU A 25 -3.49 -3.77 6.72
N GLU A 26 -4.79 -3.93 6.89
CA GLU A 26 -5.40 -5.02 7.66
C GLU A 26 -6.48 -5.67 6.79
N ILE A 27 -6.44 -6.99 6.69
CA ILE A 27 -7.40 -7.75 5.89
C ILE A 27 -8.10 -8.76 6.77
N SER A 28 -9.41 -8.94 6.57
CA SER A 28 -10.20 -9.93 7.29
C SER A 28 -11.10 -10.71 6.34
N ALA A 29 -11.28 -11.99 6.61
CA ALA A 29 -12.12 -12.87 5.82
C ALA A 29 -13.38 -13.27 6.61
N SER A 30 -14.54 -13.26 5.95
CA SER A 30 -15.82 -13.62 6.56
C SER A 30 -16.78 -14.17 5.51
N GLY A 31 -17.08 -15.47 5.60
CA GLY A 31 -17.83 -16.24 4.61
C GLY A 31 -16.97 -17.13 3.71
N GLY A 32 -15.67 -17.29 4.01
CA GLY A 32 -14.76 -18.16 3.27
C GLY A 32 -13.29 -17.72 3.33
N ASP A 33 -12.41 -18.60 2.86
CA ASP A 33 -10.97 -18.30 2.78
C ASP A 33 -10.68 -17.28 1.66
N THR A 34 -9.72 -16.40 1.92
CA THR A 34 -9.25 -15.39 0.97
C THR A 34 -7.73 -15.43 0.85
N TRP A 35 -7.23 -15.25 -0.38
CA TRP A 35 -5.80 -15.12 -0.62
C TRP A 35 -5.45 -13.65 -0.82
N ILE A 36 -4.49 -13.15 -0.06
CA ILE A 36 -4.04 -11.76 -0.10
C ILE A 36 -2.58 -11.72 -0.53
N GLY A 37 -2.31 -10.97 -1.60
CA GLY A 37 -0.95 -10.64 -2.04
C GLY A 37 -0.78 -9.12 -2.01
N VAL A 38 0.23 -8.62 -1.32
CA VAL A 38 0.60 -7.20 -1.29
C VAL A 38 1.96 -7.06 -1.92
N SER A 39 2.07 -6.20 -2.93
CA SER A 39 3.32 -5.92 -3.64
C SER A 39 3.55 -4.43 -3.80
N THR A 40 4.80 -4.01 -3.90
CA THR A 40 5.18 -2.64 -4.23
C THR A 40 4.84 -2.32 -5.69
N ALA A 41 4.85 -1.03 -6.07
CA ALA A 41 4.77 -0.62 -7.47
C ALA A 41 5.92 -1.18 -8.34
N ALA A 42 7.07 -1.50 -7.73
CA ALA A 42 8.20 -2.14 -8.41
C ALA A 42 8.00 -3.66 -8.63
N GLY A 43 6.91 -4.24 -8.12
CA GLY A 43 6.62 -5.67 -8.20
C GLY A 43 7.29 -6.52 -7.12
N ALA A 44 7.94 -5.89 -6.12
CA ALA A 44 8.48 -6.60 -4.97
C ALA A 44 7.33 -7.04 -4.05
N ASN A 45 7.31 -8.30 -3.63
CA ASN A 45 6.23 -8.81 -2.80
C ASN A 45 6.48 -8.43 -1.32
N ILE A 46 5.57 -7.67 -0.73
CA ILE A 46 5.61 -7.25 0.68
C ILE A 46 5.00 -8.35 1.56
N TYR A 47 3.82 -8.86 1.17
CA TYR A 47 3.08 -9.86 1.91
C TYR A 47 2.38 -10.81 0.96
N ASN A 48 2.29 -12.10 1.30
CA ASN A 48 1.49 -13.05 0.55
C ASN A 48 1.04 -14.19 1.46
N GLY A 49 -0.26 -14.30 1.70
CA GLY A 49 -0.81 -15.30 2.60
C GLY A 49 -2.29 -15.58 2.36
N ILE A 50 -2.78 -16.67 2.94
CA ILE A 50 -4.20 -17.00 2.95
C ILE A 50 -4.76 -16.61 4.31
N VAL A 51 -5.79 -15.77 4.32
CA VAL A 51 -6.57 -15.45 5.53
C VAL A 51 -7.75 -16.41 5.56
N LYS A 52 -7.85 -17.18 6.64
CA LYS A 52 -8.93 -18.13 6.83
C LYS A 52 -10.23 -17.43 7.20
N ASP A 53 -11.34 -18.10 6.90
CA ASP A 53 -12.65 -17.64 7.33
C ASP A 53 -12.71 -17.28 8.83
N GLY A 54 -13.33 -16.15 9.15
CA GLY A 54 -13.45 -15.62 10.51
C GLY A 54 -12.15 -15.14 11.13
N SER A 55 -11.06 -15.05 10.36
CA SER A 55 -9.75 -14.59 10.81
C SER A 55 -9.33 -13.29 10.11
N SER A 56 -8.34 -12.62 10.69
CA SER A 56 -7.70 -11.43 10.14
C SER A 56 -6.23 -11.71 9.86
N SER A 57 -5.66 -11.05 8.85
CA SER A 57 -4.23 -10.99 8.66
C SER A 57 -3.58 -10.14 9.73
N ASP A 58 -2.29 -10.34 9.96
CA ASP A 58 -1.47 -9.39 10.68
C ASP A 58 -1.44 -8.03 9.97
N GLU A 59 -1.07 -6.99 10.72
CA GLU A 59 -0.87 -5.65 10.18
C GLU A 59 0.30 -5.65 9.19
N ILE A 60 0.02 -5.29 7.94
CA ILE A 60 1.00 -5.25 6.86
C ILE A 60 1.56 -3.83 6.78
N ASP A 61 2.79 -3.66 7.26
CA ASP A 61 3.54 -2.40 7.17
C ASP A 61 3.97 -2.13 5.72
N ALA A 62 3.38 -1.10 5.11
CA ALA A 62 3.71 -0.61 3.78
C ALA A 62 4.27 0.83 3.78
N LYS A 63 4.65 1.33 4.96
CA LYS A 63 5.13 2.70 5.21
C LYS A 63 6.28 3.16 4.30
N ASP A 64 7.16 2.25 3.89
CA ASP A 64 8.31 2.57 3.04
C ASP A 64 7.93 2.74 1.54
N ASN A 65 6.65 2.58 1.17
CA ASN A 65 6.20 2.58 -0.21
C ASN A 65 5.07 3.59 -0.45
N LYS A 66 5.31 4.56 -1.34
CA LYS A 66 4.29 5.53 -1.79
C LYS A 66 3.15 4.90 -2.59
N THR A 67 3.39 3.74 -3.21
CA THR A 67 2.38 3.04 -4.00
C THR A 67 2.49 1.54 -3.78
N VAL A 68 1.37 0.93 -3.42
CA VAL A 68 1.26 -0.52 -3.21
C VAL A 68 0.07 -1.08 -3.98
N SER A 69 0.21 -2.34 -4.40
CA SER A 69 -0.84 -3.10 -5.06
C SER A 69 -1.24 -4.28 -4.19
N ILE A 70 -2.54 -4.42 -3.95
CA ILE A 70 -3.13 -5.47 -3.14
C ILE A 70 -4.00 -6.33 -4.04
N VAL A 71 -3.64 -7.59 -4.15
CA VAL A 71 -4.40 -8.62 -4.85
C VAL A 71 -5.23 -9.34 -3.80
N VAL A 72 -6.55 -9.26 -3.97
CA VAL A 72 -7.53 -9.96 -3.15
C VAL A 72 -8.15 -11.07 -3.98
N GLY A 73 -7.94 -12.31 -3.56
CA GLY A 73 -8.66 -13.49 -4.01
C GLY A 73 -9.86 -13.73 -3.11
N ASN A 74 -11.03 -13.91 -3.69
CA ASN A 74 -12.34 -13.97 -3.03
C ASN A 74 -12.78 -12.64 -2.37
N ALA A 75 -12.71 -11.53 -3.12
CA ALA A 75 -13.13 -10.20 -2.66
C ALA A 75 -14.54 -10.10 -2.02
N PRO A 76 -15.60 -10.83 -2.47
CA PRO A 76 -16.93 -10.76 -1.84
C PRO A 76 -16.97 -11.05 -0.34
N VAL A 77 -16.09 -11.94 0.15
CA VAL A 77 -16.03 -12.34 1.56
C VAL A 77 -14.87 -11.67 2.30
N THR A 78 -14.18 -10.74 1.64
CA THR A 78 -12.99 -10.08 2.17
C THR A 78 -13.33 -8.65 2.57
N THR A 79 -12.76 -8.21 3.68
CA THR A 79 -12.75 -6.81 4.09
C THR A 79 -11.30 -6.33 4.15
N VAL A 80 -10.98 -5.29 3.38
CA VAL A 80 -9.68 -4.63 3.42
C VAL A 80 -9.83 -3.30 4.14
N LYS A 81 -8.93 -3.03 5.08
CA LYS A 81 -8.78 -1.75 5.74
C LYS A 81 -7.40 -1.19 5.46
N VAL A 82 -7.34 0.11 5.28
CA VAL A 82 -6.13 0.88 4.98
C VAL A 82 -6.03 1.92 6.08
N ASN A 83 -4.97 1.85 6.89
CA ASN A 83 -4.78 2.71 8.07
C ASN A 83 -6.01 2.71 9.01
N GLY A 84 -6.65 1.54 9.17
CA GLY A 84 -7.86 1.38 9.97
C GLY A 84 -9.17 1.77 9.27
N GLU A 85 -9.13 2.37 8.08
CA GLU A 85 -10.32 2.76 7.32
C GLU A 85 -10.70 1.70 6.29
N LYS A 86 -11.96 1.26 6.32
CA LYS A 86 -12.47 0.22 5.41
C LYS A 86 -12.67 0.80 4.01
N ILE A 87 -12.11 0.13 3.00
CA ILE A 87 -12.32 0.49 1.59
C ILE A 87 -13.42 -0.36 0.96
N GLU A 88 -14.08 0.19 -0.06
CA GLU A 88 -15.07 -0.54 -0.84
C GLU A 88 -14.40 -1.54 -1.78
N LEU A 89 -14.88 -2.79 -1.77
CA LEU A 89 -14.50 -3.84 -2.72
C LEU A 89 -15.66 -4.12 -3.67
N ALA A 90 -15.37 -4.68 -4.83
CA ALA A 90 -16.38 -5.13 -5.78
C ALA A 90 -16.86 -6.54 -5.38
N PRO A 91 -18.08 -6.70 -4.84
CA PRO A 91 -18.55 -7.98 -4.33
C PRO A 91 -18.80 -9.02 -5.43
N THR A 92 -18.84 -8.61 -6.70
CA THR A 92 -19.08 -9.50 -7.83
C THR A 92 -17.79 -10.16 -8.35
N LEU A 93 -16.62 -9.70 -7.92
CA LEU A 93 -15.34 -10.15 -8.46
C LEU A 93 -14.63 -11.11 -7.50
N VAL A 94 -14.38 -12.33 -7.97
CA VAL A 94 -13.55 -13.31 -7.23
C VAL A 94 -12.09 -12.91 -7.16
N LYS A 95 -11.57 -12.09 -8.08
CA LYS A 95 -10.21 -11.56 -7.99
C LYS A 95 -10.27 -10.06 -8.22
N GLN A 96 -9.76 -9.29 -7.28
CA GLN A 96 -9.65 -7.84 -7.41
C GLN A 96 -8.23 -7.39 -7.09
N VAL A 97 -7.76 -6.38 -7.81
CA VAL A 97 -6.48 -5.73 -7.58
C VAL A 97 -6.76 -4.30 -7.13
N LEU A 98 -6.15 -3.86 -6.05
CA LEU A 98 -6.34 -2.54 -5.47
C LEU A 98 -5.00 -1.83 -5.51
N THR A 99 -4.92 -0.68 -6.16
CA THR A 99 -3.70 0.12 -6.18
C THR A 99 -3.89 1.31 -5.26
N ILE A 100 -3.16 1.35 -4.17
CA ILE A 100 -3.20 2.45 -3.20
C ILE A 100 -2.00 3.35 -3.46
N LYS A 101 -2.27 4.63 -3.66
CA LYS A 101 -1.27 5.69 -3.79
C LYS A 101 -1.36 6.61 -2.60
N LEU A 102 -0.24 6.82 -1.93
CA LEU A 102 -0.09 7.84 -0.90
C LEU A 102 0.18 9.18 -1.58
N ASP A 103 -0.70 10.15 -1.38
CA ASP A 103 -0.49 11.54 -1.80
C ASP A 103 0.24 12.27 -0.68
N GLU A 104 1.56 12.29 -0.78
CA GLU A 104 2.41 13.03 0.15
C GLU A 104 2.31 14.53 -0.13
N SER A 105 1.40 15.19 0.56
CA SER A 105 1.60 16.61 0.90
C SER A 105 2.69 16.72 1.98
N GLY A 106 3.93 16.48 1.58
CA GLY A 106 5.15 16.91 2.25
C GLY A 106 5.63 16.09 3.45
N ASN A 107 6.47 15.08 3.24
CA ASN A 107 7.61 14.82 4.13
C ASN A 107 8.75 14.00 3.48
N ASP A 108 9.23 14.45 2.33
CA ASP A 108 10.62 14.16 1.90
C ASP A 108 11.43 15.46 2.04
N SER A 109 11.66 15.88 3.28
CA SER A 109 12.77 16.77 3.60
C SER A 109 13.59 16.12 4.69
N SER A 110 14.72 15.55 4.26
CA SER A 110 16.05 15.58 4.91
C SER A 110 16.07 15.36 6.43
N SER A 111 16.81 14.39 6.94
CA SER A 111 18.26 14.48 7.24
C SER A 111 18.67 13.08 7.78
N ASP A 112 19.85 12.53 7.51
CA ASP A 112 21.08 13.00 8.16
C ASP A 112 22.30 13.00 7.24
N SER A 113 22.98 14.14 7.31
CA SER A 113 24.34 14.37 6.86
C SER A 113 25.29 13.99 8.00
N ASP A 114 26.37 13.28 7.71
CA ASP A 114 27.66 13.44 8.40
C ASP A 114 28.76 12.98 7.41
N SER A 115 29.40 13.90 6.67
CA SER A 115 30.65 14.60 7.02
C SER A 115 31.88 13.68 6.83
N SER A 116 32.89 13.98 6.00
CA SER A 116 33.72 15.18 6.07
C SER A 116 34.85 15.17 5.01
N SER A 117 35.20 16.37 4.50
CA SER A 117 36.57 16.90 4.27
C SER A 117 37.50 16.25 3.21
N ALA A 118 38.33 16.94 2.42
CA ALA A 118 38.71 18.35 2.27
C ALA A 118 39.60 18.53 1.01
N ASN A 119 39.66 19.78 0.50
CA ASN A 119 40.74 20.46 -0.25
C ASN A 119 41.19 19.88 -1.62
N ASP A 120 41.63 20.63 -2.63
CA ASP A 120 42.25 21.95 -2.70
C ASP A 120 42.14 22.50 -4.15
N SER A 121 42.14 23.83 -4.26
CA SER A 121 42.73 24.72 -5.30
C SER A 121 43.59 24.05 -6.40
N GLU A 122 43.73 24.51 -7.64
CA GLU A 122 43.84 25.88 -8.16
C GLU A 122 43.90 25.78 -9.70
N SER A 123 43.32 26.77 -10.39
CA SER A 123 43.50 27.01 -11.82
C SER A 123 44.89 27.57 -12.08
N ALA A 124 45.63 27.02 -13.04
CA ALA A 124 46.69 27.76 -13.72
C ALA A 124 46.72 27.38 -15.21
N GLN A 125 46.99 28.43 -15.99
CA GLN A 125 46.90 28.61 -17.44
C GLN A 125 47.70 27.62 -18.29
#